data_AF-A0AAD1BV80-F1
#
_entry.id   AF-A0AAD1BV80-F1
#
_cell.length_a   1.000
_cell.length_b   1.000
_cell.length_c   1.000
_cell.angle_alpha   90.00
_cell.angle_beta   90.00
_cell.angle_gamma   90.00
#
_symmetry.space_group_name_H-M   'P 1'
#
loop_
_entity.id
_entity.type
_entity.pdbx_description
1 polymer ?
#
loop_
_entity_poly.entity_id
_entity_poly.type
_entity_poly.pdbx_seq_one_letter_code
_entity_poly.pdbx_strand_id
1 'polypeptide(L)'
;MKSFATRCLPVVALSLLLAACQTARQTAEVPDAALVSSFQELGDDLSAGKLTEAEVQLKTLQDTAAGDARLEHYQRQLADAWLQRSQDALQQGDLDGATRALSHARSLMPKAPALTTGLDGAIDKARQLNPQSTAVEPGPQS
;
A
#
# COMPACT_ATOMS: atom_id res chain seq x y z
N MET A 1 -9.84 -55.88 -24.05
CA MET A 1 -10.04 -54.43 -23.80
C MET A 1 -10.99 -54.18 -22.61
N LYS A 2 -10.71 -54.71 -21.41
CA LYS A 2 -11.59 -54.51 -20.22
C LYS A 2 -10.82 -54.16 -18.93
N SER A 3 -9.51 -54.39 -18.89
CA SER A 3 -8.66 -54.10 -17.72
C SER A 3 -8.25 -52.62 -17.58
N PHE A 4 -8.46 -51.80 -18.63
CA PHE A 4 -8.12 -50.37 -18.62
C PHE A 4 -9.20 -49.52 -17.94
N ALA A 5 -10.48 -49.88 -18.07
CA ALA A 5 -11.57 -49.12 -17.45
C ALA A 5 -11.55 -49.20 -15.91
N THR A 6 -11.12 -50.34 -15.35
CA THR A 6 -11.06 -50.56 -13.90
C THR A 6 -9.88 -49.83 -13.22
N ARG A 7 -8.79 -49.57 -13.95
CA ARG A 7 -7.61 -48.87 -13.41
C ARG A 7 -7.71 -47.35 -13.45
N CYS A 8 -8.59 -46.79 -14.27
CA CYS A 8 -8.82 -45.34 -14.32
C CYS A 8 -9.74 -44.85 -13.19
N LEU A 9 -10.58 -45.74 -12.64
CA LEU A 9 -11.52 -45.40 -11.57
C LEU A 9 -10.85 -44.85 -10.29
N PRO A 10 -9.75 -45.44 -9.76
CA PRO A 10 -9.05 -44.85 -8.62
C PRO A 10 -8.32 -43.55 -8.97
N VAL A 11 -7.82 -43.40 -10.19
CA VAL A 11 -7.11 -42.18 -10.63
C VAL A 11 -8.08 -41.01 -10.74
N VAL A 12 -9.28 -41.23 -11.29
CA VAL A 12 -10.31 -40.19 -11.38
C VAL A 12 -10.81 -39.79 -9.99
N ALA A 13 -11.01 -40.75 -9.08
CA ALA A 13 -11.39 -40.46 -7.70
C ALA A 13 -10.30 -39.68 -6.96
N LEU A 14 -9.02 -40.02 -7.15
CA LEU A 14 -7.91 -39.30 -6.53
C LEU A 14 -7.76 -37.87 -7.09
N SER A 15 -7.92 -37.69 -8.40
CA SER A 15 -7.92 -36.35 -9.04
C SER A 15 -9.05 -35.46 -8.55
N LEU A 16 -10.26 -36.02 -8.36
CA LEU A 16 -11.41 -35.30 -7.79
C LEU A 16 -11.15 -34.92 -6.32
N LEU A 17 -10.51 -35.79 -5.53
CA LEU A 17 -10.18 -35.53 -4.13
C LEU A 17 -9.08 -34.45 -3.99
N LEU A 18 -8.06 -34.46 -4.86
CA LEU A 18 -7.04 -33.39 -4.90
C LEU A 18 -7.63 -32.05 -5.37
N ALA A 19 -8.54 -32.05 -6.36
CA ALA A 19 -9.21 -30.84 -6.82
C ALA A 19 -10.10 -30.22 -5.73
N ALA A 20 -10.84 -31.04 -4.97
CA ALA A 20 -11.65 -30.57 -3.85
C ALA A 20 -10.81 -29.97 -2.70
N CYS A 21 -9.60 -30.48 -2.48
CA CYS A 21 -8.68 -29.94 -1.47
C CYS A 21 -8.09 -28.57 -1.86
N GLN A 22 -7.99 -28.27 -3.16
CA GLN A 22 -7.56 -26.97 -3.68
C GLN A 22 -8.68 -25.94 -3.62
N THR A 23 -9.93 -26.32 -3.93
CA THR A 23 -11.11 -25.44 -3.88
C THR A 23 -11.40 -24.92 -2.47
N ALA A 24 -11.21 -25.72 -1.42
CA ALA A 24 -11.42 -25.26 -0.04
C ALA A 24 -10.37 -24.24 0.46
N ARG A 25 -9.20 -24.15 -0.18
CA ARG A 25 -8.14 -23.19 0.17
C ARG A 25 -8.36 -21.80 -0.44
N GLN A 26 -9.20 -21.68 -1.47
CA GLN A 26 -9.42 -20.41 -2.18
C GLN A 26 -10.40 -19.46 -1.47
N THR A 27 -11.05 -19.89 -0.38
CA THR A 27 -12.08 -19.07 0.30
C THR A 27 -11.55 -18.29 1.51
N ALA A 28 -10.28 -18.47 1.89
CA ALA A 28 -9.64 -17.65 2.91
C ALA A 28 -8.68 -16.67 2.23
N GLU A 29 -9.23 -15.66 1.55
CA GLU A 29 -8.49 -14.45 1.21
C GLU A 29 -8.19 -13.73 2.52
N VAL A 30 -7.08 -14.13 3.15
CA VAL A 30 -6.53 -13.44 4.30
C VAL A 30 -6.15 -12.05 3.79
N PRO A 31 -6.65 -10.94 4.38
CA PRO A 31 -6.32 -9.58 3.96
C PRO A 31 -4.82 -9.33 3.80
N ASP A 32 -3.98 -10.03 4.57
CA ASP A 32 -2.52 -10.00 4.46
C ASP A 32 -1.98 -10.50 3.11
N ALA A 33 -2.59 -11.50 2.46
CA ALA A 33 -2.09 -12.03 1.19
C ALA A 33 -2.26 -11.03 0.03
N ALA A 34 -3.39 -10.32 0.00
CA ALA A 34 -3.64 -9.25 -0.95
C ALA A 34 -2.68 -8.07 -0.72
N LEU A 35 -2.47 -7.68 0.55
CA LEU A 35 -1.57 -6.60 0.94
C LEU A 35 -0.09 -6.93 0.63
N VAL A 36 0.34 -8.18 0.84
CA VAL A 36 1.68 -8.62 0.42
C VAL A 36 1.83 -8.53 -1.09
N SER A 37 0.80 -8.91 -1.85
CA SER A 37 0.83 -8.87 -3.32
C SER A 37 0.92 -7.42 -3.84
N SER A 38 0.18 -6.48 -3.25
CA SER A 38 0.23 -5.07 -3.66
C SER A 38 1.57 -4.39 -3.31
N PHE A 39 2.20 -4.74 -2.18
CA PHE A 39 3.57 -4.29 -1.90
C PHE A 39 4.61 -4.88 -2.87
N GLN A 40 4.42 -6.11 -3.33
CA GLN A 40 5.30 -6.70 -4.36
C GLN A 40 5.15 -5.98 -5.69
N GLU A 41 3.91 -5.73 -6.13
CA GLU A 41 3.63 -4.99 -7.38
C GLU A 41 4.28 -3.60 -7.35
N LEU A 42 4.20 -2.89 -6.21
CA LEU A 42 4.88 -1.62 -6.02
C LEU A 42 6.41 -1.73 -6.16
N GLY A 43 7.00 -2.80 -5.61
CA GLY A 43 8.44 -3.07 -5.74
C GLY A 43 8.84 -3.36 -7.19
N ASP A 44 8.02 -4.09 -7.93
CA ASP A 44 8.23 -4.40 -9.33
C ASP A 44 8.14 -3.15 -10.21
N ASP A 45 7.15 -2.28 -9.96
CA ASP A 45 6.99 -1.02 -10.70
C ASP A 45 8.13 -0.04 -10.42
N LEU A 46 8.61 0.06 -9.17
CA LEU A 46 9.83 0.80 -8.83
C LEU A 46 11.05 0.26 -9.57
N SER A 47 11.23 -1.06 -9.59
CA SER A 47 12.35 -1.71 -10.28
C SER A 47 12.30 -1.53 -11.79
N ALA A 48 11.09 -1.44 -12.35
CA ALA A 48 10.85 -1.15 -13.76
C ALA A 48 10.96 0.35 -14.11
N GLY A 49 11.16 1.23 -13.12
CA GLY A 49 11.23 2.68 -13.32
C GLY A 49 9.87 3.34 -13.60
N LYS A 50 8.76 2.65 -13.31
CA LYS A 50 7.39 3.16 -13.47
C LYS A 50 7.00 4.04 -12.27
N LEU A 51 7.67 5.18 -12.14
CA LEU A 51 7.59 6.01 -10.94
C LEU A 51 6.20 6.60 -10.69
N THR A 52 5.44 6.90 -11.75
CA THR A 52 4.09 7.47 -11.63
C THR A 52 3.11 6.41 -11.12
N GLU A 53 3.18 5.21 -11.68
CA GLU A 53 2.36 4.06 -11.31
C GLU A 53 2.64 3.64 -9.86
N ALA A 54 3.93 3.55 -9.51
CA ALA A 54 4.37 3.28 -8.15
C ALA A 54 3.88 4.34 -7.15
N GLU A 55 3.87 5.63 -7.51
CA GLU A 55 3.34 6.69 -6.64
C GLU A 55 1.83 6.53 -6.39
N VAL A 56 1.06 6.15 -7.42
CA VAL A 56 -0.38 5.92 -7.30
C VAL A 56 -0.66 4.72 -6.39
N GLN A 57 0.01 3.59 -6.63
CA GLN A 57 -0.12 2.41 -5.78
C GLN A 57 0.28 2.71 -4.33
N LEU A 58 1.36 3.45 -4.11
CA LEU A 58 1.79 3.84 -2.77
C LEU A 58 0.71 4.67 -2.05
N LYS A 59 0.02 5.58 -2.73
CA LYS A 59 -1.10 6.35 -2.12
C LYS A 59 -2.27 5.43 -1.75
N THR A 60 -2.65 4.51 -2.64
CA THR A 60 -3.69 3.52 -2.33
C THR A 60 -3.31 2.62 -1.15
N LEU A 61 -2.03 2.25 -1.05
CA LEU A 61 -1.50 1.49 0.08
C LEU A 61 -1.49 2.30 1.38
N GLN A 62 -1.24 3.61 1.34
CA GLN A 62 -1.34 4.48 2.52
C GLN A 62 -2.78 4.54 3.06
N ASP A 63 -3.78 4.56 2.20
CA ASP A 63 -5.20 4.59 2.60
C ASP A 63 -5.67 3.25 3.20
N THR A 64 -5.16 2.14 2.66
CA THR A 64 -5.60 0.77 3.02
C THR A 64 -4.78 0.13 4.13
N ALA A 65 -3.52 0.53 4.29
CA ALA A 65 -2.56 -0.03 5.25
C ALA A 65 -1.91 1.05 6.12
N ALA A 66 -2.69 2.07 6.52
CA ALA A 66 -2.21 3.18 7.33
C ALA A 66 -1.46 2.67 8.59
N GLY A 67 -0.20 3.07 8.74
CA GLY A 67 0.66 2.66 9.85
C GLY A 67 1.53 1.43 9.61
N ASP A 68 1.47 0.79 8.42
CA ASP A 68 2.42 -0.26 8.05
C ASP A 68 3.83 0.35 7.87
N ALA A 69 4.80 -0.21 8.59
CA ALA A 69 6.20 0.24 8.56
C ALA A 69 6.85 0.15 7.17
N ARG A 70 6.34 -0.71 6.28
CA ARG A 70 6.84 -0.85 4.90
C ARG A 70 6.54 0.39 4.07
N LEU A 71 5.46 1.12 4.36
CA LEU A 71 5.09 2.33 3.61
C LEU A 71 6.21 3.38 3.65
N GLU A 72 6.81 3.61 4.82
CA GLU A 72 7.91 4.58 4.96
C GLU A 72 9.17 4.15 4.20
N HIS A 73 9.38 2.84 4.05
CA HIS A 73 10.50 2.32 3.28
C HIS A 73 10.28 2.58 1.78
N TYR A 74 9.12 2.23 1.24
CA TYR A 74 8.79 2.45 -0.17
C TYR A 74 8.67 3.94 -0.53
N GLN A 75 8.15 4.76 0.38
CA GLN A 75 8.09 6.22 0.20
C GLN A 75 9.50 6.82 0.02
N ARG A 76 10.48 6.38 0.83
CA ARG A 76 11.87 6.81 0.69
C ARG A 76 12.47 6.34 -0.63
N GLN A 77 12.29 5.07 -1.00
CA GLN A 77 12.79 4.56 -2.28
C GLN A 77 12.24 5.34 -3.48
N LEU A 78 10.94 5.65 -3.45
CA LEU A 78 10.30 6.41 -4.52
C LEU A 78 10.83 7.86 -4.56
N ALA A 79 11.06 8.49 -3.41
CA ALA A 79 11.67 9.82 -3.34
C ALA A 79 13.09 9.82 -3.92
N ASP A 80 13.89 8.81 -3.59
CA ASP A 80 15.26 8.63 -4.10
C ASP A 80 15.25 8.41 -5.62
N ALA A 81 14.32 7.58 -6.13
CA ALA A 81 14.17 7.34 -7.56
C ALA A 81 13.77 8.61 -8.34
N TRP A 82 12.87 9.42 -7.78
CA TRP A 82 12.53 10.74 -8.35
C TRP A 82 13.71 11.72 -8.32
N LEU A 83 14.54 11.66 -7.28
CA LEU A 83 15.74 12.48 -7.19
C LEU A 83 16.78 12.06 -8.24
N GLN A 84 16.95 10.76 -8.49
CA GLN A 84 17.78 10.25 -9.58
C GLN A 84 17.25 10.73 -10.94
N ARG A 85 15.94 10.59 -11.19
CA ARG A 85 15.31 11.09 -12.42
C ARG A 85 15.52 12.58 -12.64
N SER A 86 15.48 13.38 -11.56
CA SER A 86 15.77 14.81 -11.62
C SER A 86 17.21 15.08 -12.06
N GLN A 87 18.18 14.36 -11.48
CA GLN A 87 19.59 14.48 -11.87
C GLN A 87 19.84 14.08 -13.32
N ASP A 88 19.20 13.00 -13.79
CA ASP A 88 19.31 12.58 -15.19
C ASP A 88 18.73 13.62 -16.15
N ALA A 89 17.60 14.24 -15.80
CA ALA A 89 17.00 15.32 -16.57
C ALA A 89 17.91 16.56 -16.61
N LEU A 90 18.55 16.92 -15.48
CA LEU A 90 19.54 18.01 -15.45
C LEU A 90 20.72 17.75 -16.37
N GLN A 91 21.25 16.52 -16.36
CA GLN A 91 22.36 16.13 -17.25
C GLN A 91 21.99 16.22 -18.73
N GLN A 92 20.71 16.00 -19.06
CA GLN A 92 20.17 16.12 -20.41
C GLN A 92 19.77 17.55 -20.78
N GLY A 93 19.84 18.50 -19.84
CA GLY A 93 19.40 19.88 -20.04
C GLY A 93 17.87 20.09 -19.96
N ASP A 94 17.11 19.07 -19.54
CA ASP A 94 15.66 19.15 -19.33
C ASP A 94 15.36 19.74 -17.94
N LEU A 95 15.38 21.07 -17.85
CA LEU A 95 15.12 21.79 -16.60
C LEU A 95 13.68 21.63 -16.10
N ASP A 96 12.71 21.54 -17.02
CA ASP A 96 11.29 21.36 -16.67
C ASP A 96 11.06 19.95 -16.11
N GLY A 97 11.63 18.92 -16.75
CA GLY A 97 11.63 17.56 -16.26
C GLY A 97 12.30 17.44 -14.89
N ALA A 98 13.46 18.06 -14.72
CA ALA A 98 14.17 18.07 -13.44
C ALA A 98 13.35 18.71 -12.32
N THR A 99 12.71 19.85 -12.60
CA THR A 99 11.89 20.59 -11.63
C THR A 99 10.66 19.78 -11.21
N ARG A 100 9.96 19.16 -12.18
CA ARG A 100 8.82 18.28 -11.91
C ARG A 100 9.24 17.10 -11.04
N ALA A 101 10.27 16.36 -11.45
CA ALA A 101 10.76 15.20 -10.71
C ALA A 101 11.17 15.56 -9.26
N LEU A 102 11.82 16.70 -9.07
CA LEU A 102 12.22 17.16 -7.75
C LEU A 102 11.03 17.58 -6.88
N SER A 103 9.96 18.09 -7.49
CA SER A 103 8.69 18.37 -6.81
C SER A 103 8.04 17.09 -6.27
N HIS A 104 8.02 16.02 -7.09
CA HIS A 104 7.56 14.70 -6.65
C HIS A 104 8.44 14.12 -5.53
N ALA A 105 9.77 14.19 -5.65
CA ALA A 105 10.66 13.73 -4.59
C ALA A 105 10.39 14.44 -3.24
N ARG A 106 10.17 15.77 -3.29
CA ARG A 106 9.87 16.58 -2.10
C ARG A 106 8.51 16.29 -1.48
N SER A 107 7.49 15.97 -2.28
CA SER A 107 6.17 15.63 -1.74
C SER A 107 6.18 14.28 -1.02
N LEU A 108 7.07 13.38 -1.43
CA LEU A 108 7.26 12.06 -0.83
C LEU A 108 8.13 12.08 0.42
N MET A 109 8.96 13.11 0.64
CA MET A 109 9.72 13.20 1.89
C MET A 109 8.77 13.38 3.08
N PRO A 110 8.78 12.48 4.08
CA PRO A 110 7.91 12.61 5.23
C PRO A 110 8.30 13.87 6.02
N LYS A 111 7.32 14.73 6.30
CA LYS A 111 7.49 15.81 7.27
C LYS A 111 7.62 15.18 8.66
N ALA A 112 8.86 14.93 9.09
CA ALA A 112 9.25 14.53 10.45
C ALA A 112 8.22 13.62 11.17
N PRO A 113 8.23 12.29 10.93
CA PRO A 113 7.26 11.35 11.51
C PRO A 113 7.28 11.33 13.05
N ALA A 114 8.40 11.72 13.67
CA ALA A 114 8.49 11.89 15.13
C ALA A 114 7.54 12.97 15.68
N LEU A 115 7.10 13.91 14.84
CA LEU A 115 6.18 14.97 15.24
C LEU A 115 4.73 14.59 14.98
N THR A 116 4.39 13.84 13.93
CA THR A 116 3.00 13.52 13.60
C THR A 116 2.42 12.48 14.55
N THR A 117 3.09 11.33 14.72
CA THR A 117 2.61 10.27 15.62
C THR A 117 2.54 10.74 17.09
N GLY A 118 3.49 11.56 17.52
CA GLY A 118 3.49 12.15 18.86
C GLY A 118 2.42 13.24 19.05
N LEU A 119 2.20 14.08 18.03
CA LEU A 119 1.21 15.17 18.06
C LEU A 119 -0.22 14.66 17.97
N ASP A 120 -0.51 13.69 17.10
CA ASP A 120 -1.86 13.12 16.95
C ASP A 120 -2.29 12.45 18.27
N GLY A 121 -1.40 11.66 18.88
CA GLY A 121 -1.64 11.10 20.22
C GLY A 121 -1.81 12.17 21.31
N ALA A 122 -1.10 13.30 21.23
CA ALA A 122 -1.25 14.42 22.16
C ALA A 122 -2.55 15.20 21.95
N ILE A 123 -3.00 15.38 20.70
CA ILE A 123 -4.27 16.04 20.35
C ILE A 123 -5.46 15.19 20.79
N ASP A 124 -5.41 13.88 20.56
CA ASP A 124 -6.46 12.96 21.02
C ASP A 124 -6.57 12.94 22.54
N LYS A 125 -5.42 12.94 23.24
CA LYS A 125 -5.40 13.02 24.70
C LYS A 125 -5.91 14.36 25.21
N ALA A 126 -5.57 15.47 24.56
CA ALA A 126 -6.09 16.80 24.91
C ALA A 126 -7.62 16.89 24.72
N ARG A 127 -8.16 16.25 23.67
CA ARG A 127 -9.62 16.19 23.42
C ARG A 127 -10.35 15.35 24.46
N GLN A 128 -9.75 14.23 24.90
CA GLN A 128 -10.29 13.40 25.98
C GLN A 128 -10.26 14.11 27.34
N LEU A 129 -9.24 14.94 27.59
CA LEU A 129 -9.10 15.71 28.82
C LEU A 129 -9.97 16.98 28.85
N ASN A 130 -10.47 17.45 27.71
CA ASN A 130 -11.38 18.59 27.62
C ASN A 130 -12.70 18.25 26.88
N PRO A 131 -13.59 17.45 27.46
CA PRO A 131 -14.88 17.09 26.86
C PRO A 131 -15.90 18.24 26.80
N GLN A 132 -15.56 19.46 27.22
CA GLN A 132 -16.51 20.57 27.38
C GLN A 132 -16.59 21.54 26.19
N SER A 133 -15.81 21.37 25.12
CA SER A 133 -15.76 22.37 24.02
C SER A 133 -16.69 22.10 22.82
N THR A 134 -17.61 21.13 22.91
CA THR A 134 -18.66 20.92 21.88
C THR A 134 -20.08 20.91 22.45
N ALA A 135 -20.31 21.53 23.60
CA ALA A 135 -21.66 21.94 23.97
C ALA A 135 -22.04 23.15 23.12
N VAL A 136 -22.61 22.88 21.94
CA VAL A 136 -23.45 23.83 21.21
C VAL A 136 -24.45 24.40 22.21
N GLU A 137 -24.32 25.70 22.49
CA GLU A 137 -25.27 26.49 23.25
C GLU A 137 -26.65 26.37 22.59
N PRO A 138 -27.69 25.82 23.25
CA PRO A 138 -29.05 25.96 22.75
C PRO A 138 -29.46 27.41 23.00
N GLY A 139 -29.65 28.17 21.92
CA GLY A 139 -30.06 29.57 21.98
C GLY A 139 -31.29 29.78 22.89
N PRO A 140 -31.41 30.94 23.55
CA PRO A 140 -32.49 31.18 24.48
C PRO A 140 -33.82 31.23 23.73
N GLN A 141 -34.69 30.25 24.00
CA GLN A 141 -36.12 30.39 23.75
C GLN A 141 -36.71 31.24 24.88
N SER A 142 -37.02 32.50 24.59
CA SER A 142 -38.10 33.29 25.19
C SER A 142 -38.31 34.55 24.37
#